data_AF-A0A2N0DAF6-F1
#
_entry.id   AF-A0A2N0DAF6-F1
#
_cell.length_a   1.000
_cell.length_b   1.000
_cell.length_c   1.000
_cell.angle_alpha   90.00
_cell.angle_beta   90.00
_cell.angle_gamma   90.00
#
_symmetry.space_group_name_H-M   'P 1'
#
loop_
_entity.id
_entity.type
_entity.pdbx_description
1 polymer ?
#
loop_
_entity_poly.entity_id
_entity_poly.type
_entity_poly.pdbx_seq_one_letter_code
_entity_poly.pdbx_strand_id
1 'polypeptide(L)' 'MTNVTPRYDLICDPLDRWIVWDHVTESPASFGGRILDGLDEQEASRLADVMNELQRRQQTLTDRVGKRSAR' A
#
# COMPACT_ATOMS: atom_id res chain seq x y z
N MET A 1 -6.36 -13.05 16.44
CA MET A 1 -5.37 -12.50 15.50
C MET A 1 -6.16 -11.85 14.37
N THR A 2 -6.30 -10.53 14.36
CA THR A 2 -6.88 -9.84 13.19
C THR A 2 -5.84 -9.92 12.09
N ASN A 3 -6.09 -10.77 11.09
CA ASN A 3 -5.25 -10.87 9.92
C ASN A 3 -5.45 -9.57 9.12
N VAL A 4 -4.62 -8.56 9.39
CA VAL A 4 -4.68 -7.29 8.65
C VAL A 4 -3.99 -7.56 7.32
N THR A 5 -4.79 -7.86 6.30
CA THR A 5 -4.29 -7.96 4.94
C THR A 5 -3.73 -6.60 4.54
N PRO A 6 -2.46 -6.51 4.07
CA PRO A 6 -1.91 -5.26 3.58
C PRO A 6 -2.75 -4.72 2.41
N ARG A 7 -2.86 -3.39 2.31
CA ARG A 7 -3.59 -2.73 1.21
C ARG A 7 -2.84 -2.88 -0.11
N TYR A 8 -1.51 -2.78 -0.02
CA TYR A 8 -0.63 -2.83 -1.17
C TYR A 8 0.05 -4.18 -1.24
N ASP A 9 -0.14 -4.89 -2.36
CA ASP A 9 0.49 -6.17 -2.66
C ASP A 9 1.34 -6.09 -3.93
N LEU A 10 2.06 -7.16 -4.23
CA LEU A 10 2.90 -7.29 -5.41
C LEU A 10 2.26 -8.24 -6.42
N ILE A 11 2.20 -7.80 -7.68
CA ILE A 11 1.81 -8.63 -8.82
C ILE A 11 3.00 -8.70 -9.78
N CYS A 12 3.39 -9.90 -10.17
CA CYS A 12 4.37 -10.12 -11.25
C CYS A 12 3.61 -10.36 -12.56
N ASP A 13 3.92 -9.59 -13.58
CA ASP A 13 3.35 -9.75 -14.92
C ASP A 13 4.09 -10.83 -15.74
N PRO A 14 3.55 -11.28 -16.88
CA PRO A 14 4.19 -12.28 -17.73
C PRO A 14 5.52 -11.85 -18.38
N LEU A 15 5.93 -10.58 -18.24
CA LEU A 15 7.18 -10.03 -18.76
C LEU A 15 8.24 -9.91 -17.65
N ASP A 16 8.04 -10.60 -16.52
CA ASP A 16 8.88 -10.55 -15.31
C ASP A 16 9.00 -9.13 -14.72
N ARG A 17 7.97 -8.31 -14.90
CA ARG A 17 7.89 -6.98 -14.29
C ARG A 17 6.91 -6.95 -13.15
N TRP A 18 7.22 -6.13 -12.16
CA TRP A 18 6.47 -6.06 -10.92
C TRP A 18 5.63 -4.79 -10.86
N ILE A 19 4.42 -4.96 -10.31
CA ILE A 19 3.43 -3.93 -10.10
C ILE A 19 3.10 -3.89 -8.61
N VAL A 20 3.10 -2.70 -8.02
CA VAL A 20 2.49 -2.49 -6.70
C VAL A 20 0.99 -2.32 -6.91
N TRP A 21 0.20 -3.27 -6.44
CA TRP A 21 -1.24 -3.31 -6.60
C TRP A 21 -1.96 -2.72 -5.39
N ASP A 22 -2.91 -1.82 -5.61
CA ASP A 22 -3.76 -1.27 -4.56
C ASP A 22 -5.12 -2.00 -4.56
N HIS A 23 -5.38 -2.79 -3.51
CA HIS A 23 -6.65 -3.53 -3.38
C HIS A 23 -7.87 -2.65 -3.12
N VAL A 24 -7.68 -1.39 -2.72
CA VAL A 24 -8.80 -0.46 -2.47
C VAL A 24 -9.28 0.20 -3.76
N THR A 25 -8.34 0.57 -4.64
CA THR A 25 -8.68 1.18 -5.93
C THR A 25 -8.76 0.15 -7.07
N GLU A 26 -8.42 -1.10 -6.79
CA GLU A 26 -8.35 -2.21 -7.75
C GLU A 26 -7.53 -1.83 -9.00
N SER A 27 -6.40 -1.17 -8.77
CA SER A 27 -5.55 -0.62 -9.83
C SER A 27 -4.08 -0.62 -9.43
N PRO A 28 -3.15 -0.43 -10.38
CA PRO A 28 -1.77 -0.11 -10.06
C PRO A 28 -1.70 1.11 -9.13
N ALA A 29 -0.90 1.00 -8.08
CA ALA A 29 -0.73 2.05 -7.11
C ALA A 29 -0.03 3.26 -7.76
N SER A 30 -0.33 4.46 -7.27
CA SER A 30 0.35 5.68 -7.67
C SER A 30 1.06 6.31 -6.48
N PHE A 31 2.28 6.80 -6.71
CA PHE A 31 3.07 7.49 -5.70
C PHE A 31 3.78 8.69 -6.32
N GLY A 32 3.55 9.89 -5.76
CA GLY A 32 4.14 11.13 -6.29
C GLY A 32 3.76 11.43 -7.75
N GLY A 33 2.59 10.98 -8.20
CA GLY A 33 2.14 11.12 -9.59
C GLY A 33 2.73 10.09 -10.57
N ARG A 34 3.59 9.17 -10.11
CA ARG A 34 4.09 8.04 -10.92
C ARG A 34 3.25 6.80 -10.64
N ILE A 35 2.88 6.06 -11.70
CA ILE A 35 2.32 4.72 -11.56
C ILE A 35 3.45 3.74 -11.20
N LEU A 36 3.15 2.81 -10.31
CA LEU A 36 4.12 1.83 -9.80
C LEU A 36 3.99 0.50 -10.53
N ASP A 37 4.23 0.53 -11.83
CA ASP A 37 4.23 -0.62 -12.73
C ASP A 37 5.58 -0.75 -13.45
N GLY A 38 5.84 -1.93 -14.02
CA GLY A 38 7.05 -2.15 -14.81
C GLY A 38 8.35 -2.18 -13.99
N LEU A 39 8.26 -2.39 -12.67
CA LEU A 39 9.37 -2.32 -11.74
C LEU A 39 10.15 -3.64 -11.69
N ASP A 40 11.36 -3.61 -11.13
CA ASP A 40 11.99 -4.84 -10.64
C ASP A 40 11.39 -5.27 -9.29
N GLU A 41 11.60 -6.54 -8.92
CA GLU A 41 11.04 -7.13 -7.69
C GLU A 41 11.45 -6.35 -6.43
N GLN A 42 12.72 -5.94 -6.35
CA GLN A 42 13.26 -5.27 -5.18
C GLN A 42 12.70 -3.86 -5.03
N GLU A 43 12.54 -3.13 -6.13
CA GLU A 43 11.91 -1.81 -6.14
C GLU A 43 10.43 -1.92 -5.75
N ALA A 44 9.69 -2.86 -6.36
CA ALA A 44 8.28 -3.06 -6.05
C ALA A 44 8.07 -3.44 -4.58
N SER A 45 8.85 -4.38 -4.05
CA SER A 45 8.79 -4.80 -2.64
C SER A 45 9.07 -3.65 -1.68
N ARG A 46 10.13 -2.87 -1.91
CA ARG A 46 10.44 -1.69 -1.08
C ARG A 46 9.31 -0.66 -1.09
N LEU A 47 8.71 -0.41 -2.26
CA LEU A 47 7.62 0.55 -2.39
C LEU A 47 6.35 0.07 -1.69
N ALA A 48 5.98 -1.20 -1.86
CA ALA A 48 4.83 -1.79 -1.17
C ALA A 48 4.98 -1.71 0.36
N ASP A 49 6.17 -2.00 0.90
CA ASP A 49 6.46 -1.89 2.33
C ASP A 49 6.29 -0.46 2.85
N VAL A 50 6.86 0.52 2.13
CA VAL A 50 6.74 1.95 2.48
C VAL A 50 5.27 2.39 2.47
N MET A 51 4.53 2.03 1.43
CA MET A 51 3.12 2.44 1.30
C MET A 51 2.24 1.79 2.37
N ASN A 52 2.45 0.52 2.67
CA ASN A 52 1.75 -0.16 3.77
C ASN A 52 2.09 0.45 5.13
N GLU A 53 3.35 0.84 5.37
CA GLU A 53 3.75 1.53 6.59
C GLU A 53 3.11 2.92 6.73
N LEU A 54 3.06 3.70 5.64
CA LEU A 54 2.38 4.99 5.61
C LEU A 54 0.89 4.85 5.91
N GLN A 55 0.23 3.86 5.31
CA GLN A 55 -1.18 3.55 5.56
C GLN A 55 -1.42 3.17 7.04
N ARG A 56 -0.57 2.32 7.63
CA ARG A 56 -0.67 1.96 9.06
C ARG A 56 -0.57 3.20 9.95
N ARG A 57 0.39 4.09 9.68
CA ARG A 57 0.56 5.34 10.46
C ARG A 57 -0.67 6.23 10.35
N GLN A 58 -1.22 6.40 9.15
CA GLN A 58 -2.45 7.17 8.94
C GLN A 58 -3.63 6.59 9.74
N GLN A 59 -3.81 5.27 9.73
CA GLN A 59 -4.87 4.60 10.50
C GLN A 59 -4.73 4.84 12.01
N THR A 60 -3.51 4.78 12.55
CA THR A 60 -3.30 5.05 13.98
C THR A 60 -3.61 6.50 14.38
N LEU A 61 -3.42 7.46 13.48
CA LEU A 61 -3.76 8.86 13.73
C LEU A 61 -5.27 9.07 13.71
N THR A 62 -5.97 8.49 12.74
CA THR A 62 -7.44 8.57 12.67
C THR A 62 -8.11 7.93 13.89
N ASP A 63 -7.60 6.77 14.34
CA ASP A 63 -8.15 6.08 15.53
C ASP A 63 -8.00 6.91 16.81
N ARG A 64 -6.88 7.65 16.93
CA ARG A 64 -6.62 8.54 18.08
C ARG A 64 -7.51 9.78 18.06
N VAL A 65 -7.81 10.33 16.88
CA VAL A 65 -8.72 11.47 16.74
C VAL A 65 -10.16 11.06 17.01
N GLY A 66 -10.61 9.91 16.50
CA GLY A 66 -11.96 9.38 16.75
C GLY A 66 -12.28 9.17 18.24
N LYS A 67 -11.29 8.73 19.04
CA LYS A 67 -11.45 8.57 20.49
C LYS A 67 -11.57 9.88 21.28
N ARG A 68 -11.13 11.02 20.75
CA ARG A 68 -11.23 12.33 21.44
C ARG A 68 -12.55 13.03 21.20
N SER A 69 -13.27 12.71 20.11
CA SER A 69 -14.54 13.34 19.76
C SER A 69 -15.77 12.65 20.39
N ALA A 70 -15.60 11.48 21.00
CA ALA A 70 -16.66 10.71 21.65
C ALA A 70 -16.71 10.90 23.18
N ARG A 71 -16.09 11.95 23.70
CA ARG A 71 -16.12 12.34 25.12
C ARG A 71 -16.79 13.68 25.32
#